data_AF-A0A291HLB7-F1
#
_entry.id   AF-A0A291HLB7-F1
#
_cell.length_a   1.000
_cell.length_b   1.000
_cell.length_c   1.000
_cell.angle_alpha   90.00
_cell.angle_beta   90.00
_cell.angle_gamma   90.00
#
_symmetry.space_group_name_H-M   'P 1'
#
loop_
_entity.id
_entity.type
_entity.pdbx_description
1 polymer ?
#
loop_
_entity_poly.entity_id
_entity_poly.type
_entity_poly.pdbx_seq_one_letter_code
_entity_poly.pdbx_strand_id
1 'polypeptide(L)'
;MTEHDLFRRFYGIARATAGKRYGDEIFSEEKELMTAAEAARQGFSNYQILRARHAAAITLDERAVPAREPSRHSAAIQLAVHSFGRVRRCFA
;
A
#
# COMPACT_ATOMS: atom_id res chain seq x y z
N MET A 1 -9.90 4.81 11.94
CA MET A 1 -9.31 4.48 10.63
C MET A 1 -9.64 3.03 10.31
N THR A 2 -9.98 2.69 9.07
CA THR A 2 -10.20 1.30 8.64
C THR A 2 -8.92 0.66 8.08
N GLU A 3 -8.86 -0.67 7.93
CA GLU A 3 -7.73 -1.34 7.23
C GLU A 3 -7.54 -0.81 5.81
N HIS A 4 -8.65 -0.44 5.15
CA HIS A 4 -8.64 0.16 3.82
C HIS A 4 -8.00 1.56 3.81
N ASP A 5 -8.29 2.37 4.82
CA ASP A 5 -7.68 3.70 4.98
C ASP A 5 -6.18 3.58 5.28
N LEU A 6 -5.81 2.59 6.11
CA LEU A 6 -4.41 2.31 6.44
C LEU A 6 -3.62 1.90 5.18
N PHE A 7 -4.17 1.00 4.38
CA PHE A 7 -3.59 0.65 3.08
C PHE A 7 -3.43 1.86 2.17
N ARG A 8 -4.48 2.70 2.02
CA ARG A 8 -4.41 3.90 1.16
C ARG A 8 -3.33 4.88 1.60
N ARG A 9 -3.13 5.06 2.90
CA ARG A 9 -2.09 5.92 3.45
C ARG A 9 -0.70 5.40 3.10
N PHE A 10 -0.42 4.12 3.37
CA PHE A 10 0.86 3.50 2.97
C PHE A 10 1.08 3.50 1.45
N TYR A 11 0.02 3.25 0.67
CA TYR A 11 0.09 3.32 -0.79
C TYR A 11 0.41 4.73 -1.31
N GLY A 12 -0.19 5.76 -0.70
CA GLY A 12 0.11 7.15 -1.01
C GLY A 12 1.57 7.51 -0.71
N ILE A 13 2.12 7.00 0.40
CA ILE A 13 3.52 7.19 0.78
C ILE A 13 4.43 6.46 -0.21
N ALA A 14 4.22 5.16 -0.44
CA ALA A 14 5.02 4.36 -1.38
C ALA A 14 5.04 4.95 -2.79
N ARG A 15 3.90 5.44 -3.28
CA ARG A 15 3.81 6.12 -4.58
C ARG A 15 4.58 7.44 -4.61
N ALA A 16 4.54 8.22 -3.53
CA ALA A 16 5.30 9.44 -3.44
C ALA A 16 6.82 9.15 -3.45
N THR A 17 7.25 8.10 -2.73
CA THR A 17 8.65 7.67 -2.69
C THR A 17 9.18 7.24 -4.05
N ALA A 18 8.43 6.42 -4.80
CA ALA A 18 8.89 5.92 -6.09
C ALA A 18 9.05 6.99 -7.18
N GLY A 19 8.47 8.19 -6.99
CA GLY A 19 8.61 9.31 -7.92
C GLY A 19 9.78 10.24 -7.63
N LYS A 20 10.57 10.00 -6.57
CA LYS A 20 11.52 10.98 -6.02
C LYS A 20 12.96 10.48 -6.04
N ARG A 21 13.93 11.40 -6.14
CA ARG A 21 15.39 11.11 -6.10
C ARG A 21 15.91 11.08 -4.66
N TYR A 22 17.00 10.35 -4.43
CA TYR A 22 17.79 10.10 -3.20
C TYR A 22 17.71 11.04 -1.99
N GLY A 23 17.35 12.33 -2.11
CA GLY A 23 17.20 13.26 -0.97
C GLY A 23 15.81 13.26 -0.31
N ASP A 24 14.81 12.67 -0.96
CA ASP A 24 13.41 12.70 -0.54
C ASP A 24 12.98 11.45 0.27
N GLU A 25 13.87 10.47 0.38
CA GLU A 25 13.61 9.17 1.03
C GLU A 25 13.43 9.33 2.55
N ILE A 26 14.17 10.24 3.17
CA ILE A 26 14.10 10.56 4.60
C ILE A 26 12.69 11.02 4.99
N PHE A 27 12.07 11.88 4.17
CA PHE A 27 10.70 12.35 4.40
C PHE A 27 9.66 11.25 4.20
N SER A 28 9.97 10.22 3.41
CA SER A 28 9.08 9.09 3.22
C SER A 28 9.09 8.14 4.41
N GLU A 29 10.28 7.84 4.96
CA GLU A 29 10.40 7.00 6.16
C GLU A 29 9.74 7.65 7.37
N GLU A 30 9.92 8.96 7.57
CA GLU A 30 9.26 9.68 8.65
C GLU A 30 7.73 9.60 8.53
N LYS A 31 7.18 9.75 7.32
CA LYS A 31 5.75 9.61 7.07
C LYS A 31 5.24 8.18 7.29
N GLU A 32 6.02 7.16 6.92
CA GLU A 32 5.69 5.76 7.21
C GLU A 32 5.64 5.50 8.71
N LEU A 33 6.65 5.97 9.46
CA LEU A 33 6.72 5.84 10.91
C LEU A 33 5.57 6.55 11.61
N MET A 34 5.26 7.78 11.21
CA MET A 34 4.12 8.54 11.75
C MET A 34 2.79 7.85 11.48
N THR A 35 2.61 7.30 10.27
CA THR A 35 1.40 6.55 9.91
C THR A 35 1.27 5.25 10.71
N ALA A 36 2.38 4.53 10.91
CA ALA A 36 2.42 3.33 11.74
C ALA A 36 2.11 3.65 13.22
N ALA A 37 2.68 4.74 13.75
CA ALA A 37 2.42 5.19 15.11
C ALA A 37 0.96 5.65 15.32
N GLU A 38 0.36 6.31 14.33
CA GLU A 38 -1.07 6.64 14.35
C GLU A 38 -1.95 5.38 14.30
N ALA A 39 -1.60 4.39 13.49
CA ALA A 39 -2.32 3.12 13.42
C ALA A 39 -2.23 2.33 14.73
N ALA A 40 -1.04 2.26 15.34
CA ALA A 40 -0.86 1.62 16.63
C ALA A 40 -1.71 2.30 17.73
N ARG A 41 -1.76 3.64 17.76
CA ARG A 41 -2.63 4.41 18.67
C ARG A 41 -4.12 4.15 18.45
N GLN A 42 -4.52 3.77 17.24
CA GLN A 42 -5.91 3.43 16.91
C GLN A 42 -6.24 1.94 17.13
N GLY A 43 -5.32 1.16 17.71
CA GLY A 43 -5.55 -0.23 18.07
C GLY A 43 -5.24 -1.25 16.98
N PHE A 44 -4.58 -0.84 15.89
CA PHE A 44 -4.09 -1.80 14.89
C PHE A 44 -2.91 -2.58 15.45
N SER A 45 -2.93 -3.90 15.24
CA SER A 45 -1.79 -4.76 15.56
C SER A 45 -0.61 -4.47 14.64
N ASN A 46 0.61 -4.71 15.14
CA ASN A 46 1.83 -4.62 14.32
C ASN A 46 1.73 -5.47 13.05
N TYR A 47 1.07 -6.63 13.13
CA TYR A 47 0.81 -7.48 11.96
C TYR A 47 -0.05 -6.79 10.90
N GLN A 48 -1.16 -6.14 11.28
CA GLN A 48 -2.02 -5.41 10.34
C GLN A 48 -1.29 -4.24 9.68
N ILE A 49 -0.46 -3.52 10.45
CA ILE A 49 0.35 -2.41 9.96
C ILE A 49 1.38 -2.92 8.93
N LEU A 50 2.13 -3.97 9.28
CA LEU A 50 3.12 -4.59 8.38
C LEU A 50 2.45 -5.14 7.11
N ARG A 51 1.30 -5.81 7.26
CA ARG A 51 0.53 -6.34 6.13
C ARG A 51 0.08 -5.23 5.18
N ALA A 52 -0.44 -4.12 5.71
CA ALA A 52 -0.87 -2.98 4.91
C ALA A 52 0.30 -2.31 4.18
N ARG A 53 1.44 -2.13 4.85
CA ARG A 53 2.68 -1.61 4.25
C ARG A 53 3.18 -2.50 3.12
N HIS A 54 3.25 -3.81 3.35
CA HIS A 54 3.71 -4.77 2.36
C HIS A 54 2.78 -4.85 1.15
N ALA A 55 1.46 -4.85 1.37
CA ALA A 55 0.48 -4.83 0.29
C ALA A 55 0.60 -3.55 -0.57
N ALA A 56 0.86 -2.40 0.06
CA ALA A 56 1.08 -1.13 -0.65
C ALA A 56 2.33 -1.18 -1.54
N ALA A 57 3.44 -1.73 -1.05
CA ALA A 57 4.68 -1.88 -1.81
C ALA A 57 4.52 -2.82 -3.02
N ILE A 58 3.92 -4.02 -2.81
CA ILE A 58 3.63 -4.97 -3.89
C ILE A 58 2.73 -4.35 -4.96
N THR A 59 1.67 -3.64 -4.55
CA THR A 59 0.73 -3.02 -5.51
C THR A 59 1.42 -1.98 -6.39
N LEU A 60 2.46 -1.31 -5.86
CA LEU A 60 3.26 -0.36 -6.62
C LEU A 60 4.18 -1.07 -7.62
N ASP A 61 4.82 -2.15 -7.19
CA ASP A 61 5.72 -2.97 -8.02
C ASP A 61 4.96 -3.68 -9.16
N GLU A 62 3.80 -4.27 -8.87
CA GLU A 62 2.91 -4.87 -9.89
C GLU A 62 2.44 -3.88 -10.95
N ARG A 63 2.32 -2.59 -10.60
CA ARG A 63 2.00 -1.52 -11.56
C ARG A 63 3.17 -1.17 -12.48
N ALA A 64 4.41 -1.39 -12.04
CA ALA A 64 5.61 -1.14 -12.84
C ALA A 64 5.84 -2.24 -13.89
N VAL A 65 5.26 -3.43 -13.70
CA VAL A 65 5.39 -4.56 -14.64
C VAL A 65 4.33 -4.45 -15.75
N PRO A 66 4.71 -4.32 -17.04
CA PRO A 66 3.76 -4.36 -18.15
C PRO A 66 3.06 -5.73 -18.17
N ALA A 67 1.73 -5.71 -18.20
CA ALA A 67 0.81 -6.84 -18.02
C ALA A 67 1.30 -8.16 -18.64
N ARG A 68 2.05 -8.95 -17.87
CA ARG A 68 2.19 -10.40 -18.08
C ARG A 68 1.05 -11.08 -17.34
N GLU A 69 0.60 -12.20 -17.91
CA GLU A 69 -0.49 -13.05 -17.42
C GLU A 69 -0.63 -13.09 -15.89
N PRO A 70 -1.88 -13.14 -15.38
CA PRO A 70 -2.17 -13.04 -13.94
C PRO A 70 -1.43 -14.13 -13.17
N SER A 71 -0.29 -13.77 -12.57
CA SER A 71 0.45 -14.63 -11.67
C SER A 71 -0.34 -14.80 -10.36
N ARG A 72 0.14 -15.64 -9.43
CA ARG A 72 -0.47 -15.85 -8.09
C ARG A 72 -0.84 -14.55 -7.35
N HIS A 73 -0.21 -13.44 -7.71
CA HIS A 73 -0.51 -12.08 -7.24
C HIS A 73 -1.88 -11.53 -7.69
N SER A 74 -2.36 -11.88 -8.88
CA SER A 74 -3.74 -11.58 -9.29
C SER A 74 -4.78 -12.25 -8.38
N ALA A 75 -4.45 -13.39 -7.78
CA ALA A 75 -5.32 -13.99 -6.76
C ALA A 75 -5.31 -13.17 -5.47
N ALA A 76 -4.18 -12.57 -5.07
CA ALA A 76 -4.11 -11.67 -3.92
C ALA A 76 -4.92 -10.37 -4.15
N ILE A 77 -4.86 -9.80 -5.37
CA ILE A 77 -5.71 -8.68 -5.78
C ILE A 77 -7.19 -9.08 -5.76
N GLN A 78 -7.54 -10.26 -6.26
CA GLN A 78 -8.92 -10.77 -6.22
C GLN A 78 -9.38 -11.02 -4.77
N LEU A 79 -8.50 -11.50 -3.89
CA LEU A 79 -8.79 -11.66 -2.46
C LEU A 79 -8.98 -10.30 -1.77
N ALA A 80 -8.21 -9.29 -2.16
CA ALA A 80 -8.35 -7.92 -1.68
C ALA A 80 -9.66 -7.28 -2.19
N VAL A 81 -10.03 -7.50 -3.46
CA VAL A 81 -11.33 -7.08 -4.03
C VAL A 81 -12.49 -7.78 -3.32
N HIS A 82 -12.35 -9.06 -2.99
CA HIS A 82 -13.35 -9.84 -2.25
C HIS A 82 -13.48 -9.37 -0.79
N SER A 83 -12.37 -9.09 -0.13
CA SER A 83 -12.34 -8.73 1.31
C SER A 83 -12.68 -7.26 1.57
N PHE A 84 -12.38 -6.36 0.62
CA PHE A 84 -12.47 -4.90 0.82
C PHE A 84 -13.36 -4.18 -0.21
N GLY A 85 -13.98 -4.91 -1.15
CA GLY A 85 -14.89 -4.37 -2.16
C GLY A 85 -14.21 -3.91 -3.46
N ARG A 86 -15.02 -3.35 -4.38
CA ARG A 86 -14.63 -3.05 -5.78
C ARG A 86 -13.44 -2.08 -5.87
N VAL A 87 -12.28 -2.61 -6.27
CA VAL A 87 -11.16 -1.81 -6.77
C VAL A 87 -11.55 -1.24 -8.14
N ARG A 88 -12.01 0.02 -8.18
CA ARG A 88 -12.27 0.71 -9.46
C ARG A 88 -10.93 1.02 -10.12
N ARG A 89 -10.67 0.39 -11.27
CA ARG A 89 -9.66 0.85 -12.23
C ARG A 89 -10.12 2.22 -12.74
N CYS A 90 -9.49 3.29 -12.30
CA CYS A 90 -9.58 4.59 -12.96
C CYS A 90 -8.45 4.65 -13.99
N PHE A 91 -8.78 4.36 -15.25
CA PHE A 91 -8.05 4.86 -16.40
C PHE A 91 -8.70 6.19 -16.81
N ALA A 92 -7.92 7.25 -16.81
CA ALA A 92 -8.09 8.47 -17.59
C ALA A 92 -6.68 8.99 -17.89
#